data_AF-A0A401GW03-F1
#
_entry.id   AF-A0A401GW03-F1
#
_cell.length_a   1.000
_cell.length_b   1.000
_cell.length_c   1.000
_cell.angle_alpha   90.00
_cell.angle_beta   90.00
_cell.angle_gamma   90.00
#
_symmetry.space_group_name_H-M   'P 1'
#
loop_
_entity.id
_entity.type
_entity.pdbx_description
1 polymer ?
#
loop_
_entity_poly.entity_id
_entity_poly.type
_entity_poly.pdbx_seq_one_letter_code
_entity_poly.pdbx_strand_id
1 'polypeptide(L)'
;MPSGAQHNVLHSHSRFHGATLSSFSSIALDPYPLVAFSLRIPSRMAMSLKSAHVSLPVASHMVVNILSAAQVDTAVRFARPDLHPDPFAGSPYFLSAEGLPVLKDSVGALSCKLVAASWPLHDLELLEGRSNEETVWEGEGVASELFIARVTRVELLTDPEPKEDEKDLRTSPLLYYRRAYSTTRDIPGRSASETKS
;
A
#
# COMPACT_ATOMS: atom_id res chain seq x y z
N MET A 1 9.00 28.85 29.80
CA MET A 1 9.85 28.10 28.87
C MET A 1 9.61 26.61 29.12
N PRO A 2 8.80 25.89 28.32
CA PRO A 2 8.68 24.45 28.51
C PRO A 2 9.78 23.72 27.72
N SER A 3 10.40 22.79 28.44
CA SER A 3 11.48 21.89 28.05
C SER A 3 11.08 20.97 26.90
N GLY A 4 11.99 20.78 25.93
CA GLY A 4 11.81 19.90 24.79
C GLY A 4 11.81 18.42 25.18
N ALA A 5 10.72 17.73 24.87
CA ALA A 5 10.64 16.28 24.92
C ALA A 5 11.43 15.70 23.74
N GLN A 6 12.62 15.16 24.02
CA GLN A 6 13.33 14.30 23.08
C GLN A 6 12.59 12.96 23.01
N HIS A 7 11.97 12.67 21.87
CA HIS A 7 11.41 11.35 21.58
C HIS A 7 12.56 10.37 21.31
N ASN A 8 12.79 9.46 22.25
CA ASN A 8 13.62 8.28 22.05
C ASN A 8 12.99 7.37 20.98
N VAL A 9 13.64 7.23 19.83
CA VAL A 9 13.34 6.18 18.85
C VAL A 9 14.09 4.92 19.27
N LEU A 10 13.42 4.05 20.03
CA LEU A 10 13.93 2.69 20.23
C LEU A 10 13.74 1.90 18.92
N HIS A 11 14.86 1.45 18.34
CA HIS A 11 14.89 0.46 17.26
C HIS A 11 14.33 -0.88 17.78
N SER A 12 13.02 -1.09 17.67
CA SER A 12 12.43 -2.43 17.68
C SER A 12 12.41 -2.97 16.25
N HIS A 13 12.51 -4.29 16.08
CA HIS A 13 12.29 -4.93 14.80
C HIS A 13 11.00 -4.37 14.18
N SER A 14 11.04 -3.95 12.92
CA SER A 14 9.94 -3.22 12.28
C SER A 14 8.59 -3.86 12.58
N ARG A 15 7.81 -3.18 13.43
CA ARG A 15 6.47 -3.63 13.85
C ARG A 15 5.49 -3.66 12.68
N PHE A 16 5.84 -3.00 11.57
CA PHE A 16 4.94 -2.74 10.46
C PHE A 16 5.36 -3.55 9.23
N HIS A 17 4.35 -4.15 8.60
CA HIS A 17 4.49 -4.74 7.28
C HIS A 17 3.98 -3.77 6.24
N GLY A 18 4.70 -3.67 5.13
CA GLY A 18 4.32 -2.84 4.00
C GLY A 18 4.69 -3.53 2.70
N ALA A 19 3.91 -3.25 1.65
CA ALA A 19 4.18 -3.73 0.31
C ALA A 19 3.70 -2.70 -0.70
N THR A 20 4.42 -2.56 -1.81
CA THR A 20 3.94 -1.82 -2.98
C THR A 20 3.16 -2.77 -3.87
N LEU A 21 1.97 -2.32 -4.29
CA LEU A 21 1.12 -3.02 -5.23
C LEU A 21 0.54 -2.02 -6.24
N SER A 22 0.20 -2.51 -7.43
CA SER A 22 -0.44 -1.72 -8.49
C SER A 22 -1.84 -2.20 -8.84
N SER A 23 -2.31 -3.30 -8.24
CA SER A 23 -3.61 -3.92 -8.52
C SER A 23 -4.77 -3.29 -7.72
N PHE A 24 -4.62 -2.04 -7.28
CA PHE A 24 -5.61 -1.37 -6.45
C PHE A 24 -6.80 -0.89 -7.31
N SER A 25 -8.02 -1.04 -6.81
CA SER A 25 -9.22 -0.56 -7.48
C SER A 25 -10.29 -0.14 -6.47
N SER A 26 -10.93 1.00 -6.70
CA SER A 26 -12.20 1.33 -6.04
C SER A 26 -13.30 0.52 -6.70
N ILE A 27 -14.13 -0.18 -5.91
CA ILE A 27 -15.17 -1.08 -6.43
C ILE A 27 -16.59 -0.66 -6.05
N ALA A 28 -16.75 0.16 -5.01
CA ALA A 28 -18.03 0.76 -4.66
C ALA A 28 -17.82 2.08 -3.91
N LEU A 29 -18.73 3.04 -4.08
CA LEU A 29 -18.74 4.30 -3.33
C LEU A 29 -19.91 4.35 -2.33
N ASP A 30 -21.07 3.84 -2.73
CA ASP A 30 -22.32 3.84 -1.96
C ASP A 30 -22.97 2.44 -2.04
N PRO A 31 -23.61 1.93 -0.97
CA PRO A 31 -23.72 2.50 0.38
C PRO A 31 -22.45 2.38 1.23
N TYR A 32 -21.46 1.62 0.75
CA TYR A 32 -20.19 1.42 1.45
C TYR A 32 -19.02 1.70 0.50
N PRO A 33 -18.04 2.52 0.92
CA PRO A 33 -16.85 2.78 0.10
C PRO A 33 -15.94 1.56 0.17
N LEU A 34 -15.90 0.77 -0.91
CA LEU A 34 -15.15 -0.47 -1.00
C LEU A 34 -14.00 -0.35 -1.99
N VAL A 35 -12.88 -0.97 -1.62
CA VAL A 35 -11.68 -1.10 -2.44
C VAL A 35 -11.26 -2.56 -2.52
N ALA A 36 -10.62 -2.93 -3.62
CA ALA A 36 -10.04 -4.24 -3.86
C ALA A 36 -8.56 -4.12 -4.23
N PHE A 37 -7.79 -5.12 -3.83
CA PHE A 37 -6.38 -5.27 -4.24
C PHE A 37 -5.97 -6.73 -4.09
N SER A 38 -4.90 -7.11 -4.78
CA SER A 38 -4.36 -8.46 -4.75
C SER A 38 -2.91 -8.44 -4.27
N LEU A 39 -2.54 -9.47 -3.53
CA LEU A 39 -1.17 -9.69 -3.10
C LEU A 39 -0.68 -11.02 -3.61
N ARG A 40 0.52 -11.02 -4.20
CA ARG A 40 1.27 -12.23 -4.52
C ARG A 40 1.50 -13.04 -3.23
N ILE A 41 1.36 -14.36 -3.30
CA ILE A 41 1.72 -15.27 -2.21
C ILE A 41 2.97 -16.11 -2.57
N PRO A 42 3.78 -16.51 -1.56
CA PRO A 42 3.69 -16.14 -0.15
C PRO A 42 4.04 -14.65 0.09
N SER A 43 3.37 -14.03 1.07
CA SER A 43 3.60 -12.62 1.42
C SER A 43 3.42 -12.36 2.90
N ARG A 44 4.41 -11.70 3.51
CA ARG A 44 4.33 -11.23 4.91
C ARG A 44 3.16 -10.28 5.12
N MET A 45 2.88 -9.43 4.13
CA MET A 45 1.75 -8.50 4.18
C MET A 45 0.42 -9.24 4.16
N ALA A 46 0.27 -10.25 3.28
CA ALA A 46 -0.93 -11.08 3.22
C ALA A 46 -1.18 -11.81 4.56
N MET A 47 -0.14 -12.41 5.15
CA MET A 47 -0.26 -13.06 6.46
C MET A 47 -0.63 -12.06 7.57
N SER A 48 -0.01 -10.87 7.58
CA SER A 48 -0.32 -9.82 8.55
C SER A 48 -1.77 -9.34 8.45
N LEU A 49 -2.29 -9.20 7.23
CA LEU A 49 -3.68 -8.80 6.97
C LEU A 49 -4.68 -9.86 7.42
N LYS A 50 -4.42 -11.14 7.11
CA LYS A 50 -5.24 -12.27 7.56
C LYS A 50 -5.30 -12.34 9.09
N SER A 51 -4.15 -12.20 9.76
CA SER A 51 -4.09 -12.15 11.23
C SER A 51 -4.87 -10.96 11.80
N ALA A 52 -4.78 -9.78 11.18
CA ALA A 52 -5.51 -8.60 11.62
C ALA A 52 -7.02 -8.75 11.46
N HIS A 53 -7.50 -9.43 10.41
CA HIS A 53 -8.92 -9.66 10.17
C HIS A 53 -9.60 -10.52 11.24
N VAL A 54 -8.88 -11.50 11.80
CA VAL A 54 -9.39 -12.45 12.82
C VAL A 54 -9.16 -11.94 14.25
N SER A 55 -8.36 -10.89 14.43
CA SER A 55 -8.06 -10.30 15.74
C SER A 55 -9.23 -9.48 16.30
N LEU A 56 -9.05 -8.94 17.53
CA LEU A 56 -10.03 -8.08 18.20
C LEU A 56 -10.58 -6.97 17.28
N PRO A 57 -11.84 -6.53 17.49
CA PRO A 57 -12.45 -5.52 16.63
C PRO A 57 -11.69 -4.20 16.69
N VAL A 58 -10.88 -3.93 15.67
CA VAL A 58 -10.25 -2.63 15.45
C VAL A 58 -10.99 -1.86 14.36
N ALA A 59 -10.84 -0.54 14.36
CA ALA A 59 -11.48 0.34 13.38
C ALA A 59 -10.89 0.16 11.97
N SER A 60 -9.58 -0.09 11.88
CA SER A 60 -8.84 -0.26 10.62
C SER A 60 -7.80 -1.36 10.77
N HIS A 61 -7.62 -2.18 9.73
CA HIS A 61 -6.59 -3.23 9.67
C HIS A 61 -5.32 -2.76 8.95
N MET A 62 -5.46 -1.76 8.07
CA MET A 62 -4.38 -1.28 7.22
C MET A 62 -4.60 0.16 6.78
N VAL A 63 -3.54 0.78 6.27
CA VAL A 63 -3.59 2.06 5.55
C VAL A 63 -3.11 1.82 4.11
N VAL A 64 -3.92 2.23 3.14
CA VAL A 64 -3.53 2.30 1.73
C VAL A 64 -2.98 3.70 1.46
N ASN A 65 -1.69 3.80 1.16
CA ASN A 65 -1.05 5.06 0.80
C ASN A 65 -0.99 5.18 -0.74
N ILE A 66 -1.57 6.25 -1.28
CA ILE A 66 -1.53 6.59 -2.70
C ILE A 66 -0.27 7.43 -2.91
N LEU A 67 0.77 6.82 -3.45
CA LEU A 67 2.08 7.47 -3.57
C LEU A 67 2.07 8.62 -4.59
N SER A 68 2.83 9.67 -4.32
CA SER A 68 3.08 10.77 -5.24
C SER A 68 4.25 10.46 -6.19
N ALA A 69 4.33 11.20 -7.29
CA ALA A 69 5.37 11.01 -8.31
C ALA A 69 6.80 11.17 -7.74
N ALA A 70 6.96 11.91 -6.64
CA ALA A 70 8.22 12.05 -5.91
C ALA A 70 8.66 10.78 -5.15
N GLN A 71 7.79 9.78 -4.99
CA GLN A 71 8.00 8.62 -4.10
C GLN A 71 8.38 7.33 -4.84
N VAL A 72 9.08 7.43 -5.98
CA VAL A 72 9.58 6.25 -6.73
C VAL A 72 10.44 5.36 -5.83
N ASP A 73 11.37 5.93 -5.07
CA ASP A 73 12.27 5.17 -4.19
C ASP A 73 11.51 4.45 -3.08
N THR A 74 10.46 5.08 -2.54
CA THR A 74 9.57 4.44 -1.56
C THR A 74 8.83 3.27 -2.21
N ALA A 75 8.30 3.42 -3.42
CA ALA A 75 7.66 2.33 -4.14
C ALA A 75 8.60 1.14 -4.40
N VAL A 76 9.85 1.41 -4.79
CA VAL A 76 10.86 0.36 -5.02
C VAL A 76 11.21 -0.36 -3.72
N ARG A 77 11.43 0.39 -2.63
CA ARG A 77 11.76 -0.18 -1.31
C ARG A 77 10.69 -1.13 -0.81
N PHE A 78 9.43 -0.73 -0.91
CA PHE A 78 8.28 -1.53 -0.48
C PHE A 78 7.93 -2.67 -1.46
N ALA A 79 8.45 -2.65 -2.70
CA ALA A 79 8.29 -3.75 -3.66
C ALA A 79 9.34 -4.87 -3.51
N ARG A 80 10.46 -4.60 -2.83
CA ARG A 80 11.63 -5.49 -2.74
C ARG A 80 11.93 -5.89 -1.29
N PRO A 81 11.07 -6.70 -0.65
CA PRO A 81 11.28 -7.14 0.73
C PRO A 81 12.53 -8.02 0.90
N ASP A 82 13.05 -8.58 -0.20
CA ASP A 82 14.33 -9.30 -0.28
C ASP A 82 15.53 -8.37 -0.05
N LEU A 83 15.48 -7.15 -0.56
CA LEU A 83 16.55 -6.15 -0.42
C LEU A 83 16.32 -5.19 0.75
N HIS A 84 15.07 -4.97 1.13
CA HIS A 84 14.66 -4.03 2.17
C HIS A 84 13.79 -4.75 3.20
N PRO A 85 14.40 -5.47 4.16
CA PRO A 85 13.66 -6.20 5.18
C PRO A 85 12.87 -5.28 6.12
N ASP A 86 13.34 -4.03 6.30
CA ASP A 86 12.69 -2.97 7.07
C ASP A 86 12.53 -1.69 6.21
N PRO A 87 11.50 -1.62 5.34
CA PRO A 87 11.32 -0.49 4.42
C PRO A 87 10.88 0.80 5.14
N PHE A 88 10.34 0.69 6.36
CA PHE A 88 9.88 1.84 7.15
C PHE A 88 11.04 2.62 7.80
N ALA A 89 12.19 1.97 8.07
CA ALA A 89 13.38 2.67 8.56
C ALA A 89 13.88 3.78 7.63
N GLY A 90 13.65 3.63 6.31
CA GLY A 90 14.07 4.60 5.29
C GLY A 90 12.94 5.50 4.76
N SER A 91 11.74 5.43 5.32
CA SER A 91 10.55 6.07 4.76
C SER A 91 9.80 6.85 5.84
N PRO A 92 9.73 8.20 5.76
CA PRO A 92 9.04 8.99 6.77
C PRO A 92 7.54 8.67 6.84
N TYR A 93 7.03 8.48 8.05
CA TYR A 93 5.61 8.25 8.30
C TYR A 93 5.17 8.93 9.60
N PHE A 94 3.86 9.09 9.75
CA PHE A 94 3.21 9.33 11.03
C PHE A 94 2.23 8.18 11.32
N LEU A 95 1.67 8.14 12.52
CA LEU A 95 0.73 7.08 12.91
C LEU A 95 -0.72 7.58 12.79
N SER A 96 -1.58 6.74 12.24
CA SER A 96 -3.04 6.91 12.27
C SER A 96 -3.57 6.80 13.70
N ALA A 97 -4.87 7.06 13.90
CA ALA A 97 -5.52 6.89 15.19
C ALA A 97 -5.42 5.46 15.75
N GLU A 98 -5.31 4.46 14.88
CA GLU A 98 -5.14 3.03 15.24
C GLU A 98 -3.66 2.63 15.37
N GLY A 99 -2.74 3.59 15.25
CA GLY A 99 -1.30 3.32 15.34
C GLY A 99 -0.71 2.69 14.07
N LEU A 100 -1.36 2.86 12.91
CA LEU A 100 -0.90 2.33 11.62
C LEU A 100 -0.08 3.39 10.86
N PRO A 101 0.95 3.00 10.08
CA PRO A 101 1.81 3.96 9.41
C PRO A 101 1.12 4.62 8.20
N VAL A 102 1.13 5.94 8.19
CA VAL A 102 0.71 6.80 7.08
C VAL A 102 1.96 7.47 6.51
N LEU A 103 2.29 7.17 5.26
CA LEU A 103 3.51 7.66 4.60
C LEU A 103 3.37 9.15 4.30
N LYS A 104 4.36 9.94 4.72
CA LYS A 104 4.45 11.36 4.36
C LYS A 104 4.63 11.53 2.85
N ASP A 105 4.25 12.67 2.33
CA ASP A 105 4.38 13.06 0.91
C ASP A 105 3.57 12.19 -0.06
N SER A 106 2.65 11.36 0.46
CA SER A 106 1.65 10.65 -0.34
C SER A 106 0.65 11.66 -0.95
N VAL A 107 -0.02 11.31 -2.04
CA VAL A 107 -1.14 12.13 -2.56
C VAL A 107 -2.37 11.97 -1.67
N GLY A 108 -2.53 10.80 -1.07
CA GLY A 108 -3.62 10.50 -0.15
C GLY A 108 -3.35 9.23 0.63
N ALA A 109 -4.07 9.04 1.73
CA ALA A 109 -4.02 7.81 2.50
C ALA A 109 -5.42 7.42 3.01
N LEU A 110 -5.71 6.13 2.96
CA LEU A 110 -7.00 5.56 3.29
C LEU A 110 -6.83 4.53 4.40
N SER A 111 -7.41 4.79 5.55
CA SER A 111 -7.60 3.78 6.59
C SER A 111 -8.70 2.82 6.16
N CYS A 112 -8.38 1.52 6.20
CA CYS A 112 -9.21 0.48 5.60
C CYS A 112 -9.39 -0.70 6.54
N LYS A 113 -10.58 -1.31 6.48
CA LYS A 113 -10.93 -2.51 7.23
C LYS A 113 -11.36 -3.62 6.27
N LEU A 114 -10.71 -4.77 6.36
CA LEU A 114 -11.11 -5.96 5.58
C LEU A 114 -12.54 -6.36 5.90
N VAL A 115 -13.34 -6.62 4.87
CA VAL A 115 -14.76 -6.98 5.00
C VAL A 115 -14.98 -8.49 5.06
N ALA A 116 -14.04 -9.27 4.54
CA ALA A 116 -14.09 -10.73 4.48
C ALA A 116 -12.68 -11.30 4.51
N ALA A 117 -12.59 -12.63 4.65
CA ALA A 117 -11.38 -13.38 4.38
C ALA A 117 -10.91 -13.15 2.94
N SER A 118 -9.61 -13.27 2.71
CA SER A 118 -9.04 -13.17 1.37
C SER A 118 -9.47 -14.34 0.50
N TRP A 119 -9.54 -14.09 -0.81
CA TRP A 119 -9.92 -15.09 -1.80
C TRP A 119 -8.70 -15.54 -2.61
N PRO A 120 -8.31 -16.83 -2.56
CA PRO A 120 -7.23 -17.34 -3.40
C PRO A 120 -7.64 -17.29 -4.87
N LEU A 121 -6.90 -16.53 -5.68
CA LEU A 121 -7.24 -16.35 -7.10
C LEU A 121 -6.79 -17.51 -7.99
N HIS A 122 -6.04 -18.46 -7.43
CA HIS A 122 -5.65 -19.68 -8.14
C HIS A 122 -6.70 -20.80 -8.07
N ASP A 123 -7.61 -20.73 -7.09
CA ASP A 123 -8.59 -21.78 -6.83
C ASP A 123 -9.98 -21.36 -7.33
N LEU A 124 -10.24 -21.64 -8.60
CA LEU A 124 -11.53 -21.30 -9.21
C LEU A 124 -12.69 -22.11 -8.65
N GLU A 125 -12.46 -23.35 -8.19
CA GLU A 125 -13.53 -24.19 -7.64
C GLU A 125 -14.04 -23.63 -6.31
N LEU A 126 -13.14 -23.12 -5.47
CA LEU A 126 -13.50 -22.40 -4.25
C LEU A 126 -14.24 -21.10 -4.57
N LEU A 127 -13.76 -20.32 -5.54
CA LEU A 127 -14.39 -19.04 -5.95
C LEU A 127 -15.79 -19.23 -6.55
N GLU A 128 -15.99 -20.31 -7.30
CA GLU A 128 -17.28 -20.69 -7.88
C GLU A 128 -18.21 -21.38 -6.85
N GLY A 129 -17.74 -21.60 -5.62
CA GLY A 129 -18.50 -22.28 -4.56
C GLY A 129 -18.74 -23.77 -4.83
N ARG A 130 -17.91 -24.40 -5.67
CA ARG A 130 -17.96 -25.83 -5.99
C ARG A 130 -17.16 -26.68 -4.99
N SER A 131 -16.23 -26.07 -4.27
CA SER A 131 -15.46 -26.67 -3.18
C SER A 131 -15.54 -25.79 -1.93
N ASN A 132 -15.36 -26.39 -0.75
CA ASN A 132 -15.16 -25.69 0.53
C ASN A 132 -13.73 -25.85 1.06
N GLU A 133 -12.89 -26.63 0.39
CA GLU A 133 -11.50 -26.86 0.76
C GLU A 133 -10.61 -26.04 -0.17
N GLU A 134 -9.73 -25.22 0.40
CA GLU A 134 -8.73 -24.46 -0.34
C GLU A 134 -7.63 -25.40 -0.83
N THR A 135 -7.39 -25.39 -2.14
CA THR A 135 -6.31 -26.14 -2.76
C THR A 135 -4.97 -25.42 -2.58
N VAL A 136 -3.93 -26.20 -2.30
CA VAL A 136 -2.56 -25.68 -2.25
C VAL A 136 -2.13 -25.35 -3.68
N TRP A 137 -1.61 -24.14 -3.88
CA TRP A 137 -1.02 -23.78 -5.17
C TRP A 137 0.27 -24.57 -5.42
N GLU A 138 0.23 -25.50 -6.39
CA GLU A 138 1.38 -26.31 -6.82
C GLU A 138 1.86 -25.97 -8.25
N GLY A 139 1.28 -24.95 -8.89
CA GLY A 139 1.57 -24.61 -10.29
C GLY A 139 2.90 -23.86 -10.52
N GLU A 140 3.40 -23.93 -11.76
CA GLU A 140 4.51 -23.08 -12.22
C GLU A 140 4.02 -21.62 -12.33
N GLY A 141 4.46 -20.77 -11.40
CA GLY A 141 4.19 -19.34 -11.47
C GLY A 141 3.86 -18.71 -10.13
N VAL A 142 3.03 -17.67 -10.20
CA VAL A 142 2.72 -16.79 -9.08
C VAL A 142 1.24 -16.84 -8.78
N ALA A 143 0.87 -17.40 -7.62
CA ALA A 143 -0.47 -17.25 -7.08
C ALA A 143 -0.63 -15.89 -6.38
N SER A 144 -1.88 -15.43 -6.32
CA SER A 144 -2.26 -14.21 -5.61
C SER A 144 -3.56 -14.42 -4.83
N GLU A 145 -3.71 -13.67 -3.77
CA GLU A 145 -4.96 -13.58 -3.00
C GLU A 145 -5.60 -12.21 -3.23
N LEU A 146 -6.93 -12.17 -3.37
CA LEU A 146 -7.74 -10.96 -3.47
C LEU A 146 -8.27 -10.56 -2.09
N PHE A 147 -8.15 -9.28 -1.79
CA PHE A 147 -8.64 -8.67 -0.56
C PHE A 147 -9.66 -7.59 -0.92
N ILE A 148 -10.77 -7.59 -0.20
CA ILE A 148 -11.75 -6.49 -0.23
C ILE A 148 -11.74 -5.79 1.12
N ALA A 149 -11.67 -4.47 1.09
CA ALA A 149 -11.69 -3.64 2.28
C ALA A 149 -12.68 -2.49 2.13
N ARG A 150 -13.29 -2.10 3.25
CA ARG A 150 -14.06 -0.87 3.37
C ARG A 150 -13.13 0.25 3.82
N VAL A 151 -13.21 1.40 3.15
CA VAL A 151 -12.56 2.63 3.61
C VAL A 151 -13.32 3.13 4.84
N THR A 152 -12.62 3.27 5.97
CA THR A 152 -13.19 3.72 7.24
C THR A 152 -12.87 5.18 7.52
N ARG A 153 -11.73 5.68 7.01
CA ARG A 153 -11.32 7.08 7.13
C ARG A 153 -10.36 7.47 6.00
N VAL A 154 -10.49 8.69 5.51
CA VAL A 154 -9.46 9.35 4.70
C VAL A 154 -8.52 10.07 5.65
N GLU A 155 -7.24 9.72 5.65
CA GLU A 155 -6.25 10.32 6.55
C GLU A 155 -5.86 11.72 6.07
N LEU A 156 -5.72 12.65 7.02
CA LEU A 156 -5.22 13.98 6.73
C LEU A 156 -3.69 13.93 6.65
N LEU A 157 -3.14 14.28 5.49
CA LEU A 157 -1.71 14.41 5.30
C LEU A 157 -1.28 15.77 5.82
N THR A 158 -0.43 15.78 6.84
CA THR A 158 0.12 17.00 7.46
C THR A 158 1.53 17.21 6.93
N ASP A 159 1.62 17.57 5.65
CA ASP A 159 2.89 17.94 5.05
C ASP A 159 3.00 19.48 4.95
N PRO A 160 4.18 20.05 5.25
CA PRO A 160 4.42 21.46 4.98
C PRO A 160 4.23 21.75 3.49
N GLU A 161 3.73 22.95 3.16
CA GLU A 161 3.59 23.38 1.77
C GLU A 161 4.92 23.14 1.03
N PRO A 162 4.91 22.34 -0.04
CA PRO A 162 6.11 22.05 -0.78
C PRO A 162 6.64 23.32 -1.44
N LYS A 163 7.96 23.36 -1.68
CA LYS A 163 8.55 24.39 -2.55
C LYS A 163 7.85 24.34 -3.91
N GLU A 164 7.69 25.48 -4.58
CA GLU A 164 6.99 25.57 -5.86
C GLU A 164 7.50 24.51 -6.87
N ASP A 165 8.81 24.31 -6.90
CA ASP A 165 9.53 23.37 -7.77
C ASP A 165 9.17 21.88 -7.53
N GLU A 166 8.75 21.52 -6.31
CA GLU A 166 8.40 20.13 -5.92
C GLU A 166 6.88 19.89 -5.84
N LYS A 167 6.09 20.98 -5.91
CA LYS A 167 4.63 20.94 -5.74
C LYS A 167 3.95 20.07 -6.80
N ASP A 168 4.45 20.11 -8.03
CA ASP A 168 3.86 19.35 -9.13
C ASP A 168 4.04 17.84 -8.96
N LEU A 169 5.21 17.39 -8.49
CA LEU A 169 5.49 15.97 -8.27
C LEU A 169 4.78 15.43 -7.04
N ARG A 170 4.64 16.23 -5.98
CA ARG A 170 3.97 15.83 -4.73
C ARG A 170 2.44 15.75 -4.87
N THR A 171 1.86 16.54 -5.77
CA THR A 171 0.40 16.52 -6.02
C THR A 171 -0.03 15.55 -7.12
N SER A 172 0.91 15.01 -7.91
CA SER A 172 0.62 14.06 -8.98
C SER A 172 0.81 12.62 -8.49
N PRO A 173 -0.09 11.68 -8.82
CA PRO A 173 0.04 10.29 -8.39
C PRO A 173 1.19 9.59 -9.11
N LEU A 174 1.83 8.66 -8.42
CA LEU A 174 2.77 7.71 -9.00
C LEU A 174 1.99 6.61 -9.72
N LEU A 175 2.30 6.42 -11.00
CA LEU A 175 1.70 5.39 -11.84
C LEU A 175 2.73 4.30 -12.14
N TYR A 176 2.26 3.06 -12.26
CA TYR A 176 3.05 1.95 -12.78
C TYR A 176 2.49 1.54 -14.15
N TYR A 177 3.22 1.85 -15.22
CA TYR A 177 2.77 1.67 -16.60
C TYR A 177 3.90 1.06 -17.44
N ARG A 178 3.58 0.03 -18.25
CA ARG A 178 4.56 -0.70 -19.09
C ARG A 178 5.84 -1.09 -18.34
N ARG A 179 5.68 -1.61 -17.12
CA ARG A 179 6.77 -2.04 -16.23
C ARG A 179 7.70 -0.90 -15.76
N ALA A 180 7.27 0.35 -15.87
CA ALA A 180 8.02 1.52 -15.42
C ALA A 180 7.15 2.47 -14.57
N TYR A 181 7.80 3.26 -13.72
CA TYR A 181 7.15 4.34 -12.99
C TYR A 181 6.95 5.57 -13.87
N SER A 182 5.78 6.18 -13.79
CA SER A 182 5.36 7.37 -14.53
C SER A 182 4.44 8.25 -13.66
N THR A 183 3.98 9.38 -14.19
CA THR A 183 2.94 10.21 -13.56
C THR A 183 2.00 10.81 -14.62
N THR A 184 0.99 11.56 -14.19
CA THR A 184 -0.04 12.15 -15.06
C THR A 184 0.38 13.47 -15.73
N ARG A 185 1.55 13.99 -15.36
CA ARG A 185 2.16 15.20 -15.91
C ARG A 185 3.56 14.86 -16.43
N ASP A 186 4.09 15.69 -17.31
CA ASP A 186 5.47 15.53 -17.75
C ASP A 186 6.43 15.73 -16.56
N ILE A 187 7.29 14.75 -16.30
CA ILE A 187 8.33 14.85 -15.27
C ILE A 187 9.44 15.76 -15.83
N PRO A 188 9.71 16.94 -15.24
CA PRO A 188 10.79 17.78 -15.70
C PRO A 188 12.12 17.00 -15.63
N GLY A 189 12.81 16.86 -16.77
CA GLY A 189 14.14 16.22 -16.84
C GLY A 189 14.21 14.80 -17.41
N ARG A 190 13.08 14.16 -17.76
CA ARG A 190 13.10 12.92 -18.56
C ARG A 190 12.75 13.27 -20.01
N SER A 191 13.76 13.60 -20.82
CA SER A 191 13.56 13.78 -22.25
C SER A 191 13.02 12.48 -22.87
N ALA A 192 11.95 12.59 -23.64
CA ALA A 192 11.48 11.55 -24.53
C ALA A 192 12.54 11.29 -25.62
N SER A 193 13.48 10.40 -25.34
CA SER A 193 14.34 9.74 -26.32
C SER A 193 14.40 8.28 -25.86
N GLU A 194 13.96 7.26 -26.59
CA GLU A 194 14.02 7.07 -28.03
C GLU A 194 12.77 6.30 -28.51
N THR A 195 12.08 6.85 -29.50
CA THR A 195 11.35 6.04 -30.48
C THR A 195 12.16 6.08 -31.77
N LYS A 196 12.92 5.01 -32.02
CA LYS A 196 13.56 4.58 -33.28
C LYS A 196 14.11 3.18 -32.96
N SER A 197 13.79 2.10 -33.65
CA SER A 197 13.24 1.89 -34.98
C SER A 197 12.46 0.58 -35.04
#